data_AF-X1FJR3-F1
#
_entry.id   AF-X1FJR3-F1
#
_cell.length_a   1.000
_cell.length_b   1.000
_cell.length_c   1.000
_cell.angle_alpha   90.00
_cell.angle_beta   90.00
_cell.angle_gamma   90.00
#
_symmetry.space_group_name_H-M   'P 1'
#
loop_
_entity.id
_entity.type
_entity.pdbx_description
1 polymer ?
#
loop_
_entity_poly.entity_id
_entity_poly.type
_entity_poly.pdbx_seq_one_letter_code
_entity_poly.pdbx_strand_id
1 'polypeptide(L)'
;MSVIKKKFISVFIILLIISIAIFNLNVCANDSEIIGFDYWSKGFYQEAFDRWDEFISENPDSPEAEVYWIMLEEVLDKVGRYDEFITLSREILDKDSKNKILKAYAQGQIAQSYIKKNDIPQASQEIEKLGMVTDWLIVGPFDNTGKSGFKKVYPPEEEIDLQKTYSGKDS
;
A
#
# COMPACT_ATOMS: atom_id res chain seq x y z
N MET A 1 32.47 -51.05 -8.05
CA MET A 1 31.56 -49.98 -8.54
C MET A 1 32.26 -49.24 -9.67
N SER A 2 31.72 -49.31 -10.89
CA SER A 2 32.36 -48.81 -12.13
C SER A 2 32.78 -47.34 -12.02
N VAL A 3 33.95 -46.99 -12.60
CA VAL A 3 34.51 -45.63 -12.67
C VAL A 3 33.48 -44.61 -13.18
N ILE A 4 32.56 -45.05 -14.04
CA ILE A 4 31.48 -44.25 -14.61
C ILE A 4 30.48 -43.83 -13.51
N LYS A 5 30.11 -44.73 -12.59
CA LYS A 5 29.22 -44.41 -11.46
C LYS A 5 29.84 -43.39 -10.51
N LYS A 6 31.15 -43.48 -10.26
CA LYS A 6 31.87 -42.49 -9.41
C LYS A 6 31.90 -41.11 -10.05
N LYS A 7 32.17 -41.03 -11.36
CA LYS A 7 32.14 -39.75 -12.10
C LYS A 7 30.74 -39.13 -12.12
N PHE A 8 29.70 -39.93 -12.32
CA PHE A 8 28.31 -39.45 -12.32
C PHE A 8 27.89 -38.89 -10.94
N ILE A 9 28.25 -39.57 -9.86
CA ILE A 9 27.99 -39.10 -8.49
C ILE A 9 28.71 -37.77 -8.21
N SER A 10 29.98 -37.62 -8.63
CA SER A 10 30.70 -36.35 -8.48
C SER A 10 30.04 -35.20 -9.24
N VAL A 11 29.60 -35.41 -10.48
CA VAL A 11 28.94 -34.36 -11.27
C VAL A 11 27.59 -33.98 -10.64
N PHE A 12 26.81 -34.95 -10.17
CA PHE A 12 25.54 -34.69 -9.49
C PHE A 12 25.73 -33.87 -8.20
N ILE A 13 26.75 -34.19 -7.39
CA ILE A 13 27.06 -33.43 -6.17
C ILE A 13 27.46 -31.99 -6.51
N ILE A 14 28.27 -31.78 -7.55
CA ILE A 14 28.66 -30.43 -7.99
C ILE A 14 27.43 -29.64 -8.46
N LEU A 15 26.56 -30.24 -9.27
CA LEU A 15 25.33 -29.60 -9.72
C LEU A 15 24.38 -29.30 -8.56
N LEU A 16 24.30 -30.17 -7.56
CA LEU A 16 23.51 -29.96 -6.36
C LEU A 16 24.06 -28.81 -5.52
N ILE A 17 25.38 -28.72 -5.34
CA ILE A 17 26.03 -27.60 -4.62
C ILE A 17 25.79 -26.28 -5.36
N ILE A 18 25.93 -26.28 -6.69
CA ILE A 18 25.65 -25.09 -7.51
C ILE A 18 24.16 -24.70 -7.38
N SER A 19 23.24 -25.65 -7.43
CA SER A 19 21.81 -25.39 -7.26
C SER A 19 21.48 -24.86 -5.87
N ILE A 20 22.11 -25.38 -4.82
CA ILE A 20 21.95 -24.91 -3.44
C ILE A 20 22.56 -23.51 -3.27
N ALA A 21 23.70 -23.22 -3.90
CA ALA A 21 24.31 -21.89 -3.86
C ALA A 21 23.46 -20.85 -4.59
N ILE A 22 22.93 -21.17 -5.77
CA ILE A 22 21.99 -20.32 -6.51
C ILE A 22 20.69 -20.11 -5.72
N PHE A 23 20.18 -21.16 -5.07
CA PHE A 23 18.99 -21.06 -4.22
C PHE A 23 19.22 -20.20 -2.98
N ASN A 24 20.36 -20.34 -2.28
CA ASN A 24 20.68 -19.51 -1.11
C ASN A 24 20.89 -18.03 -1.46
N LEU A 25 21.47 -17.72 -2.63
CA LEU A 25 21.58 -16.34 -3.12
C LEU A 25 20.21 -15.69 -3.38
N ASN A 26 19.19 -16.49 -3.69
CA ASN A 26 17.81 -16.03 -3.89
C ASN A 26 16.94 -16.03 -2.61
N VAL A 27 17.43 -16.58 -1.48
CA VAL A 27 16.65 -16.71 -0.23
C VAL A 27 17.04 -15.66 0.81
N CYS A 28 18.17 -14.98 0.65
CA CYS A 28 18.39 -13.72 1.35
C CYS A 28 17.46 -12.68 0.71
N ALA A 29 16.73 -11.92 1.53
CA ALA A 29 16.05 -10.70 1.09
C ALA A 29 16.94 -9.96 0.09
N ASN A 30 16.40 -9.60 -1.09
CA ASN A 30 17.17 -8.93 -2.13
C ASN A 30 17.94 -7.77 -1.47
N ASP A 31 19.23 -7.59 -1.76
CA ASP A 31 20.11 -6.68 -0.99
C ASP A 31 19.47 -5.28 -0.82
N SER A 32 18.68 -4.84 -1.81
CA SER A 32 17.84 -3.63 -1.80
C SER A 32 16.91 -3.49 -0.59
N GLU A 33 16.29 -4.58 -0.14
CA GLU A 33 15.32 -4.63 0.96
C GLU A 33 15.98 -4.28 2.29
N ILE A 34 17.09 -4.95 2.60
CA ILE A 34 17.86 -4.76 3.84
C ILE A 34 18.45 -3.34 3.86
N ILE A 35 18.93 -2.86 2.71
CA ILE A 35 19.56 -1.54 2.61
C ILE A 35 18.56 -0.41 2.87
N GLY A 36 17.32 -0.49 2.35
CA GLY A 36 16.29 0.52 2.60
C GLY A 36 15.98 0.68 4.10
N PHE A 37 15.79 -0.43 4.82
CA PHE A 37 15.56 -0.40 6.27
C PHE A 37 16.79 0.04 7.07
N ASP A 38 18.00 -0.34 6.65
CA ASP A 38 19.24 0.14 7.26
C ASP A 38 19.36 1.67 7.16
N TYR A 39 19.10 2.23 5.98
CA TYR A 39 19.07 3.68 5.78
C TYR A 39 18.01 4.36 6.64
N TRP A 40 16.79 3.85 6.66
CA TRP A 40 15.71 4.38 7.49
C TRP A 40 16.10 4.38 8.98
N SER A 41 16.68 3.28 9.49
CA SER A 41 17.11 3.15 10.90
C SER A 41 18.18 4.17 11.30
N LYS A 42 19.00 4.62 10.34
CA LYS A 42 20.05 5.62 10.52
C LYS A 42 19.56 7.05 10.31
N GLY A 43 18.31 7.23 9.91
CA GLY A 43 17.71 8.52 9.57
C GLY A 43 18.10 9.03 8.17
N PHE A 44 18.66 8.18 7.32
CA PHE A 44 18.98 8.47 5.92
C PHE A 44 17.73 8.27 5.06
N TYR A 45 16.74 9.13 5.29
CA TYR A 45 15.39 8.98 4.71
C TYR A 45 15.36 9.18 3.20
N GLN A 46 16.29 9.97 2.63
CA GLN A 46 16.39 10.17 1.19
C GLN A 46 16.83 8.88 0.50
N GLU A 47 17.87 8.26 1.05
CA GLU A 47 18.44 7.02 0.54
C GLU A 47 17.48 5.84 0.77
N ALA A 48 16.74 5.83 1.89
CA ALA A 48 15.67 4.87 2.11
C ALA A 48 14.55 5.02 1.06
N PHE A 49 14.13 6.25 0.77
CA PHE A 49 13.14 6.54 -0.27
C PHE A 49 13.61 6.00 -1.63
N ASP A 50 14.83 6.32 -2.05
CA ASP A 50 15.38 5.88 -3.35
C ASP A 50 15.38 4.36 -3.48
N ARG A 51 15.71 3.63 -2.41
CA ARG A 51 15.76 2.16 -2.43
C ARG A 51 14.41 1.51 -2.55
N TRP A 52 13.42 2.05 -1.83
CA TRP A 52 12.06 1.51 -1.89
C TRP A 52 11.36 1.88 -3.20
N ASP A 53 11.58 3.09 -3.71
CA ASP A 53 11.10 3.55 -5.03
C ASP A 53 11.63 2.65 -6.17
N GLU A 54 12.94 2.39 -6.18
CA GLU A 54 13.61 1.49 -7.13
C GLU A 54 13.00 0.08 -7.05
N PHE A 55 12.88 -0.48 -5.84
CA PHE A 55 12.34 -1.82 -5.65
C PHE A 55 10.91 -1.96 -6.15
N ILE A 56 10.03 -1.02 -5.80
CA ILE A 56 8.61 -1.04 -6.18
C ILE A 56 8.46 -0.87 -7.69
N SER A 57 9.30 -0.05 -8.30
CA SER A 57 9.33 0.14 -9.75
C SER A 57 9.67 -1.15 -10.49
N GLU A 58 10.62 -1.92 -9.99
CA GLU A 58 11.05 -3.19 -10.60
C GLU A 58 10.10 -4.35 -10.29
N ASN A 59 9.52 -4.38 -9.09
CA ASN A 59 8.80 -5.52 -8.54
C ASN A 59 7.37 -5.17 -8.06
N PRO A 60 6.52 -4.49 -8.87
CA PRO A 60 5.22 -3.98 -8.41
C PRO A 60 4.21 -5.07 -8.02
N ASP A 61 4.40 -6.29 -8.54
CA ASP A 61 3.54 -7.45 -8.24
C ASP A 61 4.00 -8.26 -7.01
N SER A 62 5.10 -7.87 -6.37
CA SER A 62 5.58 -8.51 -5.15
C SER A 62 4.75 -8.07 -3.94
N PRO A 63 4.51 -8.95 -2.96
CA PRO A 63 3.95 -8.56 -1.66
C PRO A 63 4.79 -7.51 -0.94
N GLU A 64 6.11 -7.56 -1.11
CA GLU A 64 7.07 -6.64 -0.51
C GLU A 64 6.88 -5.20 -1.02
N ALA A 65 6.47 -5.02 -2.28
CA ALA A 65 6.16 -3.70 -2.83
C ALA A 65 5.01 -3.00 -2.08
N GLU A 66 4.02 -3.76 -1.56
CA GLU A 66 2.95 -3.19 -0.74
C GLU A 66 3.49 -2.68 0.61
N VAL A 67 4.40 -3.42 1.22
CA VAL A 67 5.05 -3.02 2.47
C VAL A 67 5.90 -1.77 2.24
N TYR A 68 6.70 -1.74 1.18
CA TYR A 68 7.59 -0.62 0.91
C TYR A 68 6.85 0.61 0.44
N TRP A 69 5.67 0.46 -0.14
CA TRP A 69 4.78 1.59 -0.39
C TRP A 69 4.40 2.32 0.91
N ILE A 70 4.05 1.57 1.95
CA ILE A 70 3.74 2.12 3.28
C ILE A 70 5.00 2.77 3.88
N MET A 71 6.16 2.15 3.69
CA MET A 71 7.43 2.72 4.17
C MET A 71 7.80 4.03 3.45
N LEU A 72 7.54 4.14 2.14
CA LEU A 72 7.71 5.38 1.37
C LEU A 72 6.86 6.49 1.94
N GLU A 73 5.59 6.23 2.27
CA GLU A 73 4.69 7.21 2.89
C GLU A 73 5.26 7.73 4.23
N GLU A 74 5.80 6.84 5.07
CA GLU A 74 6.36 7.22 6.36
C GLU A 74 7.52 8.22 6.22
N VAL A 75 8.37 8.05 5.21
CA VAL A 75 9.52 8.93 4.97
C VAL A 75 9.16 10.14 4.12
N LEU A 76 8.05 10.11 3.36
CA LEU A 76 7.68 11.12 2.38
C LEU A 76 7.59 12.52 2.99
N ASP A 77 6.93 12.66 4.14
CA ASP A 77 6.81 13.93 4.85
C ASP A 77 8.18 14.48 5.30
N LYS A 78 9.16 13.60 5.57
CA LYS A 78 10.52 13.96 6.00
C LYS A 78 11.39 14.39 4.84
N VAL A 79 11.19 13.81 3.67
CA VAL A 79 12.00 14.08 2.46
C VAL A 79 11.39 15.15 1.55
N GLY A 80 10.08 15.37 1.62
CA GLY A 80 9.35 16.37 0.83
C GLY A 80 9.23 16.05 -0.66
N ARG A 81 9.57 14.82 -1.08
CA ARG A 81 9.63 14.37 -2.49
C ARG A 81 8.28 13.93 -3.04
N TYR A 82 7.26 14.74 -2.81
CA TYR A 82 5.88 14.46 -3.23
C TYR A 82 5.72 14.32 -4.76
N ASP A 83 6.47 15.10 -5.54
CA ASP A 83 6.38 15.04 -7.02
C ASP A 83 6.92 13.73 -7.60
N GLU A 84 7.99 13.21 -7.00
CA GLU A 84 8.58 11.92 -7.38
C GLU A 84 7.65 10.78 -6.96
N PHE A 85 7.07 10.86 -5.75
CA PHE A 85 6.08 9.88 -5.32
C PHE A 85 4.80 9.88 -6.15
N ILE A 86 4.33 11.05 -6.60
CA ILE A 86 3.21 11.16 -7.57
C ILE A 86 3.59 10.51 -8.90
N THR A 87 4.83 10.68 -9.35
CA THR A 87 5.33 10.08 -10.59
C THR A 87 5.35 8.56 -10.49
N LEU A 88 5.95 8.00 -9.43
CA LEU A 88 5.91 6.57 -9.13
C LEU A 88 4.46 6.04 -9.08
N SER A 89 3.57 6.75 -8.39
CA SER A 89 2.16 6.38 -8.28
C SER A 89 1.50 6.25 -9.66
N ARG A 90 1.74 7.21 -10.57
CA ARG A 90 1.20 7.17 -11.93
C ARG A 90 1.78 6.01 -12.73
N GLU A 91 3.08 5.75 -12.61
CA GLU A 91 3.71 4.60 -13.28
C GLU A 91 3.12 3.26 -12.82
N ILE A 92 2.83 3.11 -11.52
CA ILE A 92 2.18 1.91 -10.98
C ILE A 92 0.76 1.74 -11.54
N LEU A 93 0.01 2.83 -11.71
CA LEU A 93 -1.33 2.80 -12.29
C LEU A 93 -1.29 2.41 -13.78
N ASP A 94 -0.30 2.91 -14.53
CA ASP A 94 -0.15 2.68 -15.97
C ASP A 94 0.45 1.31 -16.31
N LYS A 95 1.25 0.72 -15.42
CA LYS A 95 1.83 -0.62 -15.60
C LYS A 95 0.74 -1.71 -15.64
N ASP A 96 1.00 -2.76 -16.44
CA ASP A 96 0.22 -4.01 -16.41
C ASP A 96 0.54 -4.87 -15.17
N SER A 97 0.51 -4.24 -14.00
CA SER A 97 0.63 -4.90 -12.70
C SER A 97 -0.72 -5.50 -12.29
N LYS A 98 -0.66 -6.72 -11.75
CA LYS A 98 -1.79 -7.46 -11.18
C LYS A 98 -2.06 -7.07 -9.73
N ASN A 99 -1.16 -6.31 -9.10
CA ASN A 99 -1.31 -5.83 -7.74
C ASN A 99 -2.36 -4.73 -7.63
N LYS A 100 -3.60 -5.13 -7.37
CA LYS A 100 -4.74 -4.20 -7.20
C LYS A 100 -4.64 -3.38 -5.92
N ILE A 101 -3.99 -3.92 -4.88
CA ILE A 101 -3.83 -3.24 -3.60
C ILE A 101 -2.87 -2.05 -3.78
N LEU A 102 -1.70 -2.30 -4.38
CA LEU A 102 -0.72 -1.28 -4.68
C LEU A 102 -1.29 -0.19 -5.60
N LYS A 103 -2.07 -0.55 -6.62
CA LYS A 103 -2.78 0.41 -7.48
C LYS A 103 -3.79 1.27 -6.71
N ALA A 104 -4.57 0.68 -5.80
CA ALA A 104 -5.50 1.42 -4.97
C ALA A 104 -4.77 2.41 -4.04
N TYR A 105 -3.65 2.00 -3.45
CA TYR A 105 -2.81 2.89 -2.67
C TYR A 105 -2.24 4.03 -3.51
N ALA A 106 -1.66 3.72 -4.67
CA ALA A 106 -1.12 4.71 -5.60
C ALA A 106 -2.17 5.78 -5.97
N GLN A 107 -3.40 5.37 -6.29
CA GLN A 107 -4.46 6.31 -6.64
C GLN A 107 -4.81 7.25 -5.48
N GLY A 108 -4.97 6.73 -4.26
CA GLY A 108 -5.26 7.54 -3.08
C GLY A 108 -4.10 8.47 -2.72
N GLN A 109 -2.87 8.02 -2.91
CA GLN A 109 -1.68 8.78 -2.52
C GLN A 109 -1.36 9.96 -3.43
N ILE A 110 -1.77 9.93 -4.70
CA ILE A 110 -1.65 11.11 -5.58
C ILE A 110 -2.45 12.27 -4.98
N ALA A 111 -3.70 12.02 -4.58
CA ALA A 111 -4.55 13.03 -3.95
C ALA A 111 -3.94 13.53 -2.62
N GLN A 112 -3.50 12.62 -1.74
CA GLN A 112 -2.87 12.99 -0.48
C GLN A 112 -1.60 13.82 -0.66
N SER A 113 -0.77 13.47 -1.65
CA SER A 113 0.45 14.24 -1.98
C SER A 113 0.12 15.67 -2.41
N TYR A 114 -0.92 15.87 -3.23
CA TYR A 114 -1.37 17.23 -3.58
C TYR A 114 -1.91 18.01 -2.37
N ILE A 115 -2.62 17.35 -1.44
CA ILE A 115 -3.04 17.97 -0.17
C ILE A 115 -1.82 18.44 0.64
N LYS A 116 -0.81 17.58 0.78
CA LYS A 116 0.43 17.88 1.53
C LYS A 116 1.21 19.04 0.90
N LYS A 117 1.16 19.15 -0.42
CA LYS A 117 1.71 20.29 -1.19
C LYS A 117 0.84 21.55 -1.14
N ASN A 118 -0.32 21.51 -0.49
CA ASN A 118 -1.33 22.57 -0.48
C ASN A 118 -1.87 22.94 -1.88
N ASP A 119 -1.80 22.00 -2.83
CA ASP A 119 -2.40 22.12 -4.17
C ASP A 119 -3.81 21.52 -4.17
N ILE A 120 -4.72 22.24 -3.50
CA ILE A 120 -6.10 21.81 -3.32
C ILE A 120 -6.84 21.59 -4.66
N PRO A 121 -6.65 22.43 -5.70
CA PRO A 121 -7.29 22.18 -7.00
C PRO A 121 -6.91 20.83 -7.62
N GLN A 122 -5.61 20.47 -7.61
CA GLN A 122 -5.18 19.16 -8.12
C GLN A 122 -5.66 18.02 -7.23
N ALA A 123 -5.59 18.18 -5.90
CA ALA A 123 -6.10 17.18 -4.96
C ALA A 123 -7.58 16.85 -5.22
N SER A 124 -8.43 17.88 -5.39
CA SER A 124 -9.86 17.68 -5.67
C SER A 124 -10.10 16.89 -6.95
N GLN A 125 -9.37 17.21 -8.02
CA GLN A 125 -9.48 16.49 -9.30
C GLN A 125 -9.12 15.00 -9.15
N GLU A 126 -8.11 14.69 -8.34
CA GLU A 126 -7.68 13.30 -8.11
C GLU A 126 -8.66 12.55 -7.18
N ILE A 127 -9.25 13.23 -6.19
CA ILE A 127 -10.29 12.67 -5.32
C ILE A 127 -11.55 12.28 -6.12
N GLU A 128 -11.96 13.08 -7.09
CA GLU A 128 -13.11 12.76 -7.95
C GLU A 128 -12.92 11.43 -8.69
N LYS A 129 -11.68 11.10 -9.09
CA LYS A 129 -11.36 9.84 -9.77
C LYS A 129 -11.46 8.62 -8.86
N LEU A 130 -11.38 8.80 -7.53
CA LEU A 130 -11.48 7.70 -6.57
C LEU A 130 -12.92 7.12 -6.48
N GLY A 131 -13.93 7.81 -7.04
CA GLY A 131 -15.31 7.33 -7.00
C GLY A 131 -15.89 7.28 -5.58
N MET A 132 -15.42 8.17 -4.69
CA MET A 132 -15.89 8.26 -3.31
C MET A 132 -17.36 8.67 -3.27
N VAL A 133 -18.09 8.19 -2.27
CA VAL A 133 -19.46 8.67 -1.99
C VAL A 133 -19.36 10.08 -1.38
N THR A 134 -19.63 11.09 -2.20
CA THR A 134 -19.54 12.52 -1.82
C THR A 134 -20.89 13.17 -1.51
N ASP A 135 -21.98 12.53 -1.92
CA ASP A 135 -23.35 12.97 -1.64
C ASP A 135 -24.00 12.02 -0.63
N TRP A 136 -24.22 12.52 0.59
CA TRP A 136 -24.77 11.74 1.68
C TRP A 136 -25.59 12.60 2.63
N LEU A 137 -26.57 11.98 3.30
CA LEU A 137 -27.38 12.59 4.35
C LEU A 137 -27.03 11.95 5.70
N ILE A 138 -26.86 12.76 6.75
CA ILE A 138 -26.75 12.29 8.13
C ILE A 138 -28.06 12.56 8.86
N VAL A 139 -28.58 11.54 9.55
CA VAL A 139 -29.75 11.63 10.44
C VAL A 139 -29.36 11.19 11.86
N GLY A 140 -29.60 12.03 12.87
CA GLY A 140 -29.21 11.81 14.26
C GLY A 140 -29.03 13.11 15.06
N PRO A 141 -28.50 13.07 16.30
CA PRO A 141 -28.07 11.87 17.02
C PRO A 141 -29.25 11.07 17.56
N PHE A 142 -29.07 9.76 17.69
CA PHE A 142 -30.01 8.87 18.38
C PHE A 142 -29.44 8.38 19.70
N ASP A 143 -30.32 8.03 20.66
CA ASP A 143 -29.87 7.58 21.98
C ASP A 143 -29.24 6.18 21.94
N ASN A 144 -27.92 6.11 22.18
CA ASN A 144 -27.15 4.87 22.32
C ASN A 144 -26.63 4.67 23.76
N THR A 145 -27.34 5.20 24.78
CA THR A 145 -26.94 5.05 26.17
C THR A 145 -26.83 3.57 26.54
N GLY A 146 -25.71 3.19 27.18
CA GLY A 146 -25.44 1.80 27.55
C GLY A 146 -25.19 0.86 26.36
N LYS A 147 -24.80 1.39 25.19
CA LYS A 147 -24.62 0.61 23.93
C LYS A 147 -25.92 -0.04 23.44
N SER A 148 -27.07 0.55 23.78
CA SER A 148 -28.40 0.02 23.46
C SER A 148 -28.76 0.09 21.97
N GLY A 149 -28.12 0.98 21.21
CA GLY A 149 -28.42 1.25 19.81
C GLY A 149 -28.23 0.06 18.87
N PHE A 150 -27.37 -0.91 19.20
CA PHE A 150 -27.13 -2.07 18.33
C PHE A 150 -28.38 -2.95 18.11
N LYS A 151 -29.29 -3.01 19.09
CA LYS A 151 -30.53 -3.81 19.01
C LYS A 151 -31.79 -2.95 18.84
N LYS A 152 -31.65 -1.63 18.87
CA LYS A 152 -32.77 -0.69 18.83
C LYS A 152 -32.96 -0.24 17.40
N VAL A 153 -34.14 -0.52 16.85
CA VAL A 153 -34.54 0.03 15.54
C VAL A 153 -34.92 1.49 15.74
N TYR A 154 -34.27 2.40 15.01
CA TYR A 154 -34.66 3.81 14.99
C TYR A 154 -35.61 4.10 13.84
N PRO A 155 -36.44 5.16 13.94
CA PRO A 155 -37.43 5.45 12.91
C PRO A 155 -36.91 5.50 11.45
N PRO A 156 -35.71 6.07 11.13
CA PRO A 156 -35.19 6.05 9.76
C PRO A 156 -34.76 4.67 9.24
N GLU A 157 -34.73 3.64 10.10
CA GLU A 157 -34.42 2.26 9.72
C GLU A 157 -35.68 1.48 9.33
N GLU A 158 -36.87 1.94 9.75
CA GLU A 158 -38.15 1.33 9.37
C GLU A 158 -38.62 1.81 8.00
N GLU A 159 -38.25 3.03 7.62
CA GLU A 159 -38.60 3.63 6.33
C GLU A 159 -37.51 4.60 5.84
N ILE A 160 -37.37 4.72 4.52
CA ILE A 160 -36.49 5.71 3.90
C ILE A 160 -37.34 6.86 3.35
N ASP A 161 -37.55 7.87 4.20
CA ASP A 161 -38.11 9.17 3.81
C ASP A 161 -37.10 10.29 4.08
N LEU A 162 -36.54 10.84 3.00
CA LEU A 162 -35.47 11.86 3.04
C LEU A 162 -35.98 13.25 3.44
N GLN A 163 -37.30 13.46 3.50
CA GLN A 163 -37.91 14.74 3.86
C GLN A 163 -38.48 14.73 5.28
N LYS A 164 -38.40 13.60 5.98
CA LYS A 164 -39.00 13.42 7.31
C LYS A 164 -38.03 13.83 8.41
N THR A 165 -38.59 14.44 9.45
CA THR A 165 -37.89 14.76 10.70
C THR A 165 -38.24 13.72 11.76
N TYR A 166 -37.22 13.23 12.46
CA TYR A 166 -37.36 12.22 13.51
C TYR A 166 -36.92 12.79 14.86
N SER A 167 -37.54 12.33 15.95
CA SER A 167 -37.07 12.64 17.30
C SER A 167 -35.70 12.00 17.54
N GLY A 168 -34.73 12.84 17.87
CA GLY A 168 -33.38 12.44 18.22
C GLY A 168 -33.20 12.27 19.72
N LYS A 169 -31.93 12.19 20.12
CA LYS A 169 -31.56 12.31 21.53
C LYS A 169 -31.81 13.75 21.99
N ASP A 170 -32.52 13.92 23.09
CA ASP A 170 -32.81 15.21 23.73
C ASP A 170 -33.78 16.15 22.96
N SER A 171 -34.53 15.64 21.98
CA SER A 171 -35.53 16.40 21.17
C SER A 171 -36.97 16.26 21.65
#